data_AF-A0A0N4XAF0-F1
#
_entry.id   AF-A0A0N4XAF0-F1
#
_cell.length_a   1.000
_cell.length_b   1.000
_cell.length_c   1.000
_cell.angle_alpha   90.00
_cell.angle_beta   90.00
_cell.angle_gamma   90.00
#
_symmetry.space_group_name_H-M   'P 1'
#
loop_
_entity.id
_entity.type
_entity.pdbx_description
1 polymer ?
#
loop_
_entity_poly.entity_id
_entity_poly.type
_entity_poly.pdbx_seq_one_letter_code
_entity_poly.pdbx_strand_id
1 'polypeptide(L)'
;MFPSVETDFGLSMLRYASANDSLVVSPISVFFTLAMVQAGSKGTTRSQINSVISKGASDNEVEEYYSKLFHQIMNPTNGVKSRIANGFFLNKQFKVENDYEQTIKKRYEAKVEALDFGRAKETAKVIDDFIANTTEGKIRDMVNENSVQGAFSLIVNAIYFTAEWKSKFNKNANSNGTFYSSAGNERKVEYMNVFRTHRLYAEDNDLQVLSLEYLDSSYALNIILPKSRFGLNEVRSKLTGERIQSLLSKLKYTYISITIPKMKIETDFKLKEALIGMGVTEMFSDNANLTGITKEPPLKVSRAAHRAIIEVDEDGTTAAAATVFTLRATSALIREEPVKFKANHPFMFILTKDSNPLFMGQFM
;
A
#
# COMPACT_ATOMS: atom_id res chain seq x y z
N MET A 1 1.82 18.63 -1.33
CA MET A 1 0.57 18.42 -2.09
C MET A 1 0.36 16.94 -2.37
N PHE A 2 1.18 16.29 -3.21
CA PHE A 2 1.03 14.87 -3.57
C PHE A 2 0.92 13.88 -2.39
N PRO A 3 1.73 13.96 -1.31
CA PRO A 3 1.59 13.02 -0.17
C PRO A 3 0.20 13.02 0.46
N SER A 4 -0.42 14.20 0.62
CA SER A 4 -1.79 14.31 1.15
C SER A 4 -2.81 13.70 0.18
N VAL A 5 -2.64 13.91 -1.13
CA VAL A 5 -3.52 13.34 -2.18
C VAL A 5 -3.47 11.82 -2.18
N GLU A 6 -2.26 11.25 -2.12
CA GLU A 6 -2.06 9.80 -2.08
C GLU A 6 -2.62 9.20 -0.79
N THR A 7 -2.48 9.92 0.32
CA THR A 7 -3.02 9.49 1.62
C THR A 7 -4.56 9.54 1.59
N ASP A 8 -5.16 10.57 1.01
CA ASP A 8 -6.62 10.64 0.79
C ASP A 8 -7.13 9.51 -0.09
N PHE A 9 -6.40 9.18 -1.16
CA PHE A 9 -6.75 8.06 -2.02
C PHE A 9 -6.68 6.73 -1.26
N GLY A 10 -5.60 6.50 -0.51
CA GLY A 10 -5.49 5.31 0.33
C GLY A 10 -6.60 5.22 1.36
N LEU A 11 -6.96 6.32 2.03
CA LEU A 11 -8.14 6.40 2.91
C LEU A 11 -9.42 6.00 2.16
N SER A 12 -9.59 6.47 0.92
CA SER A 12 -10.75 6.14 0.09
C SER A 12 -10.78 4.65 -0.27
N MET A 13 -9.63 4.04 -0.57
CA MET A 13 -9.52 2.59 -0.80
C MET A 13 -9.91 1.80 0.47
N LEU A 14 -9.40 2.21 1.64
CA LEU A 14 -9.76 1.56 2.91
C LEU A 14 -11.27 1.67 3.18
N ARG A 15 -11.86 2.86 2.94
CA ARG A 15 -13.31 3.10 3.12
C ARG A 15 -14.19 2.26 2.20
N TYR A 16 -13.70 1.89 1.03
CA TYR A 16 -14.40 1.02 0.11
C TYR A 16 -14.51 -0.42 0.64
N ALA A 17 -13.56 -0.85 1.46
CA ALA A 17 -13.59 -2.15 2.10
C ALA A 17 -14.37 -2.14 3.43
N SER A 18 -14.77 -3.35 3.84
CA SER A 18 -15.47 -3.61 5.10
C SER A 18 -14.70 -2.99 6.28
N ALA A 19 -15.43 -2.31 7.14
CA ALA A 19 -14.91 -1.79 8.40
C ALA A 19 -14.42 -2.89 9.36
N ASN A 20 -14.81 -4.14 9.15
CA ASN A 20 -14.55 -5.26 10.06
C ASN A 20 -13.40 -6.17 9.62
N ASP A 21 -12.85 -5.95 8.42
CA ASP A 21 -11.82 -6.82 7.86
C ASP A 21 -10.43 -6.19 8.04
N SER A 22 -9.44 -7.02 8.38
CA SER A 22 -8.05 -6.60 8.25
C SER A 22 -7.70 -6.53 6.77
N LEU A 23 -7.13 -5.43 6.32
CA LEU A 23 -6.77 -5.27 4.91
C LEU A 23 -5.57 -4.36 4.72
N VAL A 24 -4.88 -4.56 3.61
CA VAL A 24 -3.75 -3.74 3.19
C VAL A 24 -3.88 -3.41 1.70
N VAL A 25 -3.57 -2.17 1.35
CA VAL A 25 -3.50 -1.68 -0.03
C VAL A 25 -2.21 -0.89 -0.21
N SER A 26 -1.82 -0.67 -1.47
CA SER A 26 -0.73 0.24 -1.80
C SER A 26 -1.26 1.36 -2.69
N PRO A 27 -1.60 2.52 -2.11
CA PRO A 27 -2.08 3.68 -2.85
C PRO A 27 -1.09 4.10 -3.95
N ILE A 28 0.19 4.18 -3.60
CA ILE A 28 1.26 4.57 -4.52
C ILE A 28 1.40 3.60 -5.71
N SER A 29 1.33 2.30 -5.45
CA SER A 29 1.41 1.30 -6.52
C SER A 29 0.25 1.48 -7.51
N VAL A 30 -0.97 1.69 -7.01
CA VAL A 30 -2.14 1.98 -7.85
C VAL A 30 -1.99 3.30 -8.60
N PHE A 31 -1.38 4.32 -8.01
CA PHE A 31 -1.07 5.58 -8.68
C PHE A 31 -0.15 5.38 -9.88
N PHE A 32 0.89 4.55 -9.78
CA PHE A 32 1.73 4.21 -10.93
C PHE A 32 0.92 3.55 -12.03
N THR A 33 0.03 2.62 -11.68
CA THR A 33 -0.88 1.98 -12.64
C THR A 33 -1.84 2.99 -13.30
N LEU A 34 -2.43 3.91 -12.53
CA LEU A 34 -3.29 4.96 -13.08
C LEU A 34 -2.49 5.92 -13.98
N ALA A 35 -1.26 6.27 -13.63
CA ALA A 35 -0.38 7.09 -14.43
C ALA A 35 0.01 6.40 -15.76
N MET A 36 0.17 5.07 -15.76
CA MET A 36 0.35 4.30 -17.00
C MET A 36 -0.88 4.36 -17.91
N VAL A 37 -2.10 4.33 -17.37
CA VAL A 37 -3.31 4.48 -18.18
C VAL A 37 -3.46 5.93 -18.65
N GLN A 38 -3.18 6.89 -17.76
CA GLN A 38 -3.23 8.32 -18.02
C GLN A 38 -2.38 8.68 -19.25
N ALA A 39 -1.16 8.15 -19.35
CA ALA A 39 -0.22 8.40 -20.45
C ALA A 39 -0.79 8.04 -21.84
N GLY A 40 -1.69 7.06 -21.91
CA GLY A 40 -2.35 6.62 -23.15
C GLY A 40 -3.81 7.08 -23.29
N SER A 41 -4.33 7.82 -22.31
CA SER A 41 -5.72 8.28 -22.28
C SER A 41 -5.88 9.70 -22.81
N LYS A 42 -7.08 10.01 -23.31
CA LYS A 42 -7.48 11.35 -23.77
C LYS A 42 -8.88 11.71 -23.28
N GLY A 43 -9.29 12.96 -23.47
CA GLY A 43 -10.65 13.43 -23.19
C GLY A 43 -11.09 13.19 -21.75
N THR A 44 -12.36 12.86 -21.57
CA THR A 44 -12.96 12.64 -20.25
C THR A 44 -12.31 11.49 -19.47
N THR A 45 -11.93 10.41 -20.16
CA THR A 45 -11.14 9.31 -19.56
C THR A 45 -9.88 9.83 -18.87
N ARG A 46 -9.08 10.69 -19.52
CA ARG A 46 -7.89 11.31 -18.92
C ARG A 46 -8.25 12.23 -17.76
N SER A 47 -9.26 13.08 -17.95
CA SER A 47 -9.70 14.05 -16.93
C SER A 47 -10.17 13.37 -15.64
N GLN A 48 -10.87 12.24 -15.74
CA GLN A 48 -11.29 11.45 -14.57
C GLN A 48 -10.10 10.80 -13.85
N ILE A 49 -9.07 10.35 -14.56
CA ILE A 49 -7.86 9.83 -13.91
C ILE A 49 -7.10 10.97 -13.22
N ASN A 50 -6.94 12.10 -13.90
CA ASN A 50 -6.25 13.27 -13.36
C ASN A 50 -6.92 13.83 -12.09
N SER A 51 -8.25 13.82 -12.01
CA SER A 51 -8.95 14.28 -10.79
C SER A 51 -8.57 13.49 -9.55
N VAL A 52 -8.15 12.23 -9.71
CA VAL A 52 -7.66 11.38 -8.62
C VAL A 52 -6.17 11.57 -8.35
N ILE A 53 -5.32 11.57 -9.39
CA ILE A 53 -3.87 11.52 -9.19
C ILE A 53 -3.17 12.89 -9.16
N SER A 54 -3.77 13.95 -9.72
CA SER A 54 -3.14 15.26 -9.85
C SER A 54 -3.67 16.31 -8.88
N LYS A 55 -4.95 16.24 -8.51
CA LYS A 55 -5.70 17.30 -7.79
C LYS A 55 -5.34 18.74 -8.23
N GLY A 56 -5.15 18.96 -9.54
CA GLY A 56 -4.87 20.27 -10.12
C GLY A 56 -3.41 20.52 -10.56
N ALA A 57 -2.49 19.58 -10.29
CA ALA A 57 -1.18 19.60 -10.94
C ALA A 57 -1.29 19.33 -12.45
N SER A 58 -0.36 19.89 -13.22
CA SER A 58 -0.27 19.63 -14.66
C SER A 58 0.20 18.20 -14.95
N ASP A 59 -0.11 17.71 -16.16
CA ASP A 59 0.29 16.37 -16.58
C ASP A 59 1.80 16.15 -16.49
N ASN A 60 2.61 17.14 -16.87
CA ASN A 60 4.07 17.05 -16.79
C ASN A 60 4.56 16.92 -15.34
N GLU A 61 3.97 17.69 -14.42
CA GLU A 61 4.33 17.61 -12.99
C GLU A 61 3.96 16.25 -12.40
N VAL A 62 2.78 15.71 -12.74
CA VAL A 62 2.33 14.38 -12.33
C VAL A 62 3.29 13.31 -12.85
N GLU A 63 3.62 13.36 -14.14
CA GLU A 63 4.50 12.40 -14.79
C GLU A 63 5.93 12.42 -14.21
N GLU A 64 6.50 13.61 -14.02
CA GLU A 64 7.83 13.76 -13.43
C GLU A 64 7.85 13.27 -11.98
N TYR A 65 6.84 13.66 -11.20
CA TYR A 65 6.71 13.28 -9.81
C TYR A 65 6.61 11.76 -9.62
N TYR A 66 5.66 11.11 -10.30
CA TYR A 66 5.45 9.67 -10.14
C TYR A 66 6.54 8.83 -10.77
N SER A 67 7.15 9.27 -11.88
CA SER A 67 8.31 8.57 -12.44
C SER A 67 9.50 8.64 -11.49
N LYS A 68 9.80 9.80 -10.92
CA LYS A 68 10.87 9.95 -9.93
C LYS A 68 10.62 9.10 -8.69
N LEU A 69 9.41 9.16 -8.14
CA LEU A 69 9.02 8.38 -6.96
C LEU A 69 9.10 6.87 -7.23
N PHE A 70 8.65 6.41 -8.39
CA PHE A 70 8.77 5.01 -8.81
C PHE A 70 10.23 4.55 -8.79
N HIS A 71 11.12 5.30 -9.45
CA HIS A 71 12.55 4.97 -9.50
C HIS A 71 13.21 4.96 -8.13
N GLN A 72 12.81 5.84 -7.21
CA GLN A 72 13.29 5.85 -5.84
C GLN A 72 12.80 4.66 -5.01
N ILE A 73 11.59 4.16 -5.26
CA ILE A 73 11.04 2.99 -4.57
C ILE A 73 11.64 1.69 -5.12
N MET A 74 11.85 1.61 -6.44
CA MET A 74 12.38 0.42 -7.11
C MET A 74 13.89 0.25 -6.94
N ASN A 75 14.61 1.32 -6.61
CA ASN A 75 16.04 1.30 -6.29
C ASN A 75 16.29 1.64 -4.81
N PRO A 76 15.78 0.82 -3.86
CA PRO A 76 15.93 1.08 -2.44
C PRO A 76 17.39 0.90 -1.98
N THR A 77 17.73 1.54 -0.86
CA THR A 77 19.04 1.42 -0.21
C THR A 77 18.95 0.69 1.13
N ASN A 78 20.10 0.38 1.74
CA ASN A 78 20.20 -0.09 3.13
C ASN A 78 19.34 -1.32 3.48
N GLY A 79 19.30 -2.30 2.56
CA GLY A 79 18.65 -3.60 2.81
C GLY A 79 17.12 -3.61 2.66
N VAL A 80 16.51 -2.48 2.31
CA VAL A 80 15.10 -2.45 1.88
C VAL A 80 14.96 -3.16 0.54
N LYS A 81 13.90 -3.94 0.36
CA LYS A 81 13.46 -4.44 -0.94
C LYS A 81 12.01 -4.07 -1.17
N SER A 82 11.76 -3.43 -2.29
CA SER A 82 10.41 -3.19 -2.81
C SER A 82 10.35 -3.82 -4.20
N ARG A 83 9.28 -4.56 -4.48
CA ARG A 83 8.97 -4.98 -5.84
C ARG A 83 7.54 -4.66 -6.15
N ILE A 84 7.36 -4.04 -7.31
CA ILE A 84 6.07 -3.67 -7.85
C ILE A 84 5.93 -4.35 -9.21
N ALA A 85 4.96 -5.24 -9.35
CA ALA A 85 4.54 -5.82 -10.61
C ALA A 85 3.38 -5.00 -11.17
N ASN A 86 3.70 -4.11 -12.11
CA ASN A 86 2.73 -3.31 -12.85
C ASN A 86 2.61 -3.85 -14.27
N GLY A 87 1.39 -4.24 -14.65
CA GLY A 87 1.13 -4.79 -15.98
C GLY A 87 -0.19 -4.31 -16.57
N PHE A 88 -0.20 -4.02 -17.87
CA PHE A 88 -1.41 -3.85 -18.66
C PHE A 88 -1.44 -4.87 -19.81
N PHE A 89 -2.26 -5.89 -19.64
CA PHE A 89 -2.40 -6.98 -20.60
C PHE A 89 -3.63 -6.76 -21.46
N LEU A 90 -3.48 -6.87 -22.77
CA LEU A 90 -4.51 -6.62 -23.77
C LEU A 90 -4.76 -7.90 -24.58
N ASN A 91 -5.94 -8.06 -25.17
CA ASN A 91 -6.16 -9.11 -26.16
C ASN A 91 -5.25 -8.91 -27.39
N LYS A 92 -4.75 -10.00 -27.99
CA LYS A 92 -3.87 -10.03 -29.17
C LYS A 92 -4.38 -9.27 -30.39
N GLN A 93 -5.67 -8.96 -30.45
CA GLN A 93 -6.25 -8.11 -31.50
C GLN A 93 -5.81 -6.64 -31.43
N PHE A 94 -5.35 -6.17 -30.26
CA PHE A 94 -4.92 -4.78 -30.08
C PHE A 94 -3.45 -4.63 -30.45
N LYS A 95 -3.16 -3.61 -31.26
CA LYS A 95 -1.78 -3.20 -31.56
C LYS A 95 -1.39 -2.05 -30.64
N VAL A 96 -0.43 -2.30 -29.75
CA VAL A 96 0.08 -1.28 -28.84
C VAL A 96 0.88 -0.24 -29.61
N GLU A 97 0.65 1.03 -29.31
CA GLU A 97 1.41 2.15 -29.89
C GLU A 97 2.83 2.18 -29.30
N ASN A 98 3.84 2.23 -30.18
CA ASN A 98 5.25 2.19 -29.76
C ASN A 98 5.63 3.33 -28.79
N ASP A 99 5.15 4.54 -29.04
CA ASP A 99 5.45 5.72 -28.20
C ASP A 99 4.88 5.55 -26.78
N TYR A 100 3.72 4.91 -26.67
CA TYR A 100 3.11 4.57 -25.39
C TYR A 100 3.94 3.53 -24.64
N GLU A 101 4.26 2.41 -25.30
CA GLU A 101 5.06 1.33 -24.72
C GLU A 101 6.42 1.85 -24.21
N GLN A 102 7.12 2.65 -25.02
CA GLN A 102 8.40 3.24 -24.64
C GLN A 102 8.26 4.17 -23.43
N THR A 103 7.21 4.99 -23.39
CA THR A 103 6.93 5.90 -22.28
C THR A 103 6.74 5.14 -20.96
N ILE A 104 5.86 4.15 -20.92
CA ILE A 104 5.56 3.43 -19.66
C ILE A 104 6.71 2.52 -19.22
N LYS A 105 7.45 1.93 -20.17
CA LYS A 105 8.63 1.12 -19.88
C LYS A 105 9.74 1.97 -19.25
N LYS A 106 9.98 3.18 -19.79
CA LYS A 106 11.00 4.10 -19.27
C LYS A 106 10.63 4.68 -17.90
N ARG A 107 9.37 5.03 -17.71
CA ARG A 107 8.94 5.80 -16.52
C ARG A 107 8.55 4.93 -15.32
N TYR A 108 8.00 3.75 -15.57
CA TYR A 108 7.37 2.90 -14.54
C TYR A 108 7.80 1.43 -14.61
N GLU A 109 8.80 1.10 -15.45
CA GLU A 109 9.27 -0.27 -15.71
C GLU A 109 8.14 -1.28 -15.93
N ALA A 110 7.01 -0.78 -16.45
CA ALA A 110 5.79 -1.54 -16.49
C ALA A 110 5.71 -2.39 -17.75
N LYS A 111 5.02 -3.52 -17.64
CA LYS A 111 4.78 -4.42 -18.77
C LYS A 111 3.49 -4.02 -19.47
N VAL A 112 3.53 -3.84 -20.79
CA VAL A 112 2.34 -3.87 -21.65
C VAL A 112 2.51 -4.99 -22.64
N GLU A 113 1.49 -5.83 -22.80
CA GLU A 113 1.62 -7.01 -23.66
C GLU A 113 0.26 -7.43 -24.21
N ALA A 114 0.24 -7.82 -25.48
CA ALA A 114 -0.92 -8.37 -26.14
C ALA A 114 -0.89 -9.91 -26.08
N LEU A 115 -1.91 -10.52 -25.45
CA LEU A 115 -2.02 -11.95 -25.16
C LEU A 115 -3.32 -12.55 -25.73
N ASP A 116 -3.37 -13.88 -25.86
CA ASP A 116 -4.57 -14.56 -26.35
C ASP A 116 -5.59 -14.82 -25.23
N PHE A 117 -6.45 -13.85 -24.92
CA PHE A 117 -7.49 -14.00 -23.90
C PHE A 117 -8.54 -15.07 -24.26
N GLY A 118 -8.57 -15.57 -25.50
CA GLY A 118 -9.37 -16.75 -25.87
C GLY A 118 -8.82 -18.06 -25.27
N ARG A 119 -7.53 -18.08 -24.91
CA ARG A 119 -6.85 -19.13 -24.16
C ARG A 119 -6.69 -18.70 -22.70
N ALA A 120 -7.81 -18.63 -21.99
CA ALA A 120 -7.90 -17.99 -20.68
C ALA A 120 -6.93 -18.59 -19.64
N LYS A 121 -6.80 -19.92 -19.60
CA LYS A 121 -5.90 -20.62 -18.68
C LYS A 121 -4.42 -20.31 -18.94
N GLU A 122 -4.00 -20.34 -20.20
CA GLU A 122 -2.62 -20.04 -20.58
C GLU A 122 -2.29 -18.56 -20.38
N THR A 123 -3.20 -17.67 -20.75
CA THR A 123 -3.04 -16.22 -20.53
C THR A 123 -2.97 -15.90 -19.04
N ALA A 124 -3.83 -16.50 -18.21
CA ALA A 124 -3.77 -16.35 -16.76
C ALA A 124 -2.41 -16.78 -16.20
N LYS A 125 -1.90 -17.93 -16.65
CA LYS A 125 -0.58 -18.41 -16.25
C LYS A 125 0.55 -17.45 -16.64
N VAL A 126 0.55 -16.91 -17.86
CA VAL A 126 1.57 -15.95 -18.30
C VAL A 126 1.57 -14.69 -17.42
N ILE A 127 0.39 -14.20 -17.07
CA ILE A 127 0.23 -13.00 -16.22
C ILE A 127 0.66 -13.32 -14.78
N ASP A 128 0.26 -14.46 -14.23
CA ASP A 128 0.64 -14.87 -12.88
C ASP A 128 2.15 -15.16 -12.76
N ASP A 129 2.76 -15.81 -13.76
CA ASP A 129 4.21 -16.04 -13.83
C ASP A 129 4.97 -14.70 -13.88
N PHE A 130 4.45 -13.70 -14.59
CA PHE A 130 5.02 -12.34 -14.56
C PHE A 130 4.96 -11.74 -13.15
N ILE A 131 3.80 -11.79 -12.49
CA ILE A 131 3.63 -11.29 -11.13
C ILE A 131 4.57 -12.02 -10.16
N ALA A 132 4.60 -13.35 -10.21
CA ALA A 132 5.45 -14.18 -9.37
C ALA A 132 6.92 -13.88 -9.58
N ASN A 133 7.39 -13.79 -10.83
CA ASN A 133 8.79 -13.49 -11.11
C ASN A 133 9.19 -12.09 -10.63
N THR A 134 8.37 -11.06 -10.93
CA THR A 134 8.64 -9.69 -10.48
C THR A 134 8.60 -9.57 -8.97
N THR A 135 7.72 -10.33 -8.30
CA THR A 135 7.58 -10.33 -6.85
C THR A 135 8.47 -11.36 -6.13
N GLU A 136 9.51 -11.88 -6.79
CA GLU A 136 10.45 -12.87 -6.22
C GLU A 136 9.73 -14.11 -5.61
N GLY A 137 8.59 -14.47 -6.20
CA GLY A 137 7.72 -15.57 -5.81
C GLY A 137 6.87 -15.31 -4.58
N LYS A 138 6.85 -14.08 -4.04
CA LYS A 138 6.07 -13.71 -2.86
C LYS A 138 4.58 -13.57 -3.14
N ILE A 139 4.22 -13.18 -4.35
CA ILE A 139 2.83 -13.11 -4.81
C ILE A 139 2.65 -14.13 -5.93
N ARG A 140 1.74 -15.09 -5.73
CA ARG A 140 1.39 -16.15 -6.68
C ARG A 140 -0.11 -16.37 -6.67
N ASP A 141 -0.63 -17.01 -7.70
CA ASP A 141 -2.05 -17.36 -7.81
C ASP A 141 -2.97 -16.13 -7.66
N MET A 142 -2.49 -14.97 -8.14
CA MET A 142 -3.24 -13.71 -8.19
C MET A 142 -4.16 -13.68 -9.41
N VAL A 143 -3.70 -14.25 -10.53
CA VAL A 143 -4.47 -14.32 -11.78
C VAL A 143 -4.71 -15.77 -12.13
N ASN A 144 -5.99 -16.13 -12.25
CA ASN A 144 -6.43 -17.46 -12.65
C ASN A 144 -7.33 -17.39 -13.88
N GLU A 145 -7.76 -18.54 -14.39
CA GLU A 145 -8.62 -18.65 -15.57
C GLU A 145 -9.89 -17.80 -15.43
N ASN A 146 -10.54 -17.82 -14.27
CA ASN A 146 -11.74 -17.01 -14.01
C ASN A 146 -11.45 -15.51 -14.04
N SER A 147 -10.25 -15.10 -13.66
CA SER A 147 -9.77 -13.71 -13.72
C SER A 147 -9.62 -13.19 -15.15
N VAL A 148 -9.43 -14.08 -16.13
CA VAL A 148 -9.19 -13.74 -17.55
C VAL A 148 -10.41 -14.03 -18.42
N GLN A 149 -11.20 -15.05 -18.10
CA GLN A 149 -12.32 -15.50 -18.92
C GLN A 149 -13.32 -14.35 -19.20
N GLY A 150 -13.62 -14.13 -20.48
CA GLY A 150 -14.52 -13.07 -20.93
C GLY A 150 -13.95 -11.63 -20.83
N ALA A 151 -12.71 -11.45 -20.37
CA ALA A 151 -12.00 -10.18 -20.46
C ALA A 151 -11.29 -10.05 -21.82
N PHE A 152 -11.03 -8.81 -22.23
CA PHE A 152 -10.18 -8.48 -23.38
C PHE A 152 -9.05 -7.53 -23.00
N SER A 153 -8.98 -7.14 -21.72
CA SER A 153 -7.91 -6.34 -21.14
C SER A 153 -7.91 -6.50 -19.61
N LEU A 154 -6.73 -6.57 -19.01
CA LEU A 154 -6.54 -6.74 -17.57
C LEU A 154 -5.37 -5.87 -17.10
N ILE A 155 -5.65 -5.02 -16.13
CA ILE A 155 -4.64 -4.30 -15.37
C ILE A 155 -4.29 -5.13 -14.13
N VAL A 156 -3.00 -5.31 -13.86
CA VAL A 156 -2.51 -5.95 -12.63
C VAL A 156 -1.56 -5.02 -11.89
N ASN A 157 -1.75 -4.96 -10.58
CA ASN A 157 -0.89 -4.29 -9.64
C ASN A 157 -0.59 -5.25 -8.48
N ALA A 158 0.65 -5.65 -8.31
CA ALA A 158 1.06 -6.46 -7.17
C ALA A 158 2.29 -5.84 -6.51
N ILE A 159 2.29 -5.75 -5.19
CA ILE A 159 3.41 -5.16 -4.46
C ILE A 159 3.72 -5.94 -3.20
N TYR A 160 5.01 -6.18 -3.00
CA TYR A 160 5.54 -6.63 -1.72
C TYR A 160 6.72 -5.76 -1.30
N PHE A 161 6.91 -5.65 0.01
CA PHE A 161 7.98 -4.87 0.61
C PHE A 161 8.61 -5.66 1.75
N THR A 162 9.94 -5.55 1.87
CA THR A 162 10.70 -6.10 2.98
C THR A 162 11.73 -5.10 3.48
N ALA A 163 11.81 -4.91 4.78
CA ALA A 163 12.83 -4.08 5.41
C ALA A 163 12.99 -4.43 6.89
N GLU A 164 14.20 -4.25 7.42
CA GLU A 164 14.49 -4.47 8.84
C GLU A 164 14.23 -3.23 9.67
N TRP A 165 13.74 -3.41 10.90
CA TRP A 165 13.60 -2.31 11.86
C TRP A 165 14.96 -1.69 12.17
N LYS A 166 15.01 -0.36 12.30
CA LYS A 166 16.15 0.34 12.90
C LYS A 166 16.39 -0.10 14.34
N SER A 167 15.30 -0.44 15.04
CA SER A 167 15.34 -0.91 16.43
C SER A 167 14.37 -2.07 16.60
N LYS A 168 14.88 -3.29 16.41
CA LYS A 168 14.16 -4.56 16.47
C LYS A 168 13.48 -4.81 17.82
N PHE A 169 12.42 -5.60 17.81
CA PHE A 169 11.79 -6.12 19.02
C PHE A 169 12.54 -7.36 19.51
N ASN A 170 12.54 -7.61 20.82
CA ASN A 170 13.11 -8.82 21.38
C ASN A 170 12.03 -9.91 21.40
N LYS A 171 12.24 -11.02 20.68
CA LYS A 171 11.34 -12.18 20.64
C LYS A 171 11.00 -12.72 22.04
N ASN A 172 11.92 -12.64 22.98
CA ASN A 172 11.70 -13.07 24.36
C ASN A 172 10.75 -12.15 25.16
N ALA A 173 10.48 -10.94 24.66
CA ALA A 173 9.51 -10.02 25.22
C ALA A 173 8.10 -10.21 24.61
N ASN A 174 7.94 -11.12 23.65
CA ASN A 174 6.62 -11.41 23.10
C ASN A 174 5.69 -11.98 24.18
N SER A 175 4.40 -11.68 24.04
CA SER A 175 3.38 -12.24 24.92
C SER A 175 2.06 -12.42 24.21
N ASN A 176 1.33 -13.46 24.58
CA ASN A 176 -0.05 -13.64 24.15
C ASN A 176 -0.96 -12.67 24.91
N GLY A 177 -1.91 -12.06 24.21
CA GLY A 177 -2.89 -11.18 24.82
C GLY A 177 -4.22 -11.18 24.06
N THR A 178 -5.19 -10.48 24.63
CA THR A 178 -6.49 -10.28 23.98
C THR A 178 -6.47 -9.02 23.12
N PHE A 179 -6.88 -9.19 21.86
CA PHE A 179 -7.24 -8.13 20.93
C PHE A 179 -8.76 -7.96 20.90
N TYR A 180 -9.25 -6.74 21.10
CA TYR A 180 -10.68 -6.42 21.17
C TYR A 180 -11.17 -5.90 19.82
N SER A 181 -11.50 -6.80 18.91
CA SER A 181 -11.92 -6.49 17.53
C SER A 181 -13.18 -5.63 17.47
N SER A 182 -14.18 -5.93 18.30
CA SER A 182 -15.39 -5.11 18.43
C SER A 182 -16.09 -5.42 19.77
N ALA A 183 -17.19 -4.71 20.07
CA ALA A 183 -17.98 -4.98 21.26
C ALA A 183 -18.48 -6.44 21.25
N GLY A 184 -18.04 -7.24 22.22
CA GLY A 184 -18.37 -8.67 22.31
C GLY A 184 -17.57 -9.59 21.40
N ASN A 185 -16.59 -9.08 20.64
CA ASN A 185 -15.69 -9.88 19.81
C ASN A 185 -14.23 -9.65 20.20
N GLU A 186 -13.59 -10.70 20.69
CA GLU A 186 -12.21 -10.69 21.13
C GLU A 186 -11.47 -11.93 20.62
N ARG A 187 -10.19 -11.77 20.30
CA ARG A 187 -9.34 -12.86 19.85
C ARG A 187 -7.98 -12.83 20.53
N LYS A 188 -7.32 -13.98 20.62
CA LYS A 188 -5.94 -14.06 21.10
C LYS A 188 -4.98 -13.74 19.96
N VAL A 189 -4.01 -12.89 20.23
CA VAL A 189 -2.91 -12.55 19.32
C VAL A 189 -1.60 -12.56 20.07
N GLU A 190 -0.50 -12.76 19.34
CA GLU A 190 0.85 -12.56 19.87
C GLU A 190 1.24 -11.09 19.72
N TYR A 191 1.68 -10.48 20.82
CA TYR A 191 2.16 -9.11 20.88
C TYR A 191 3.68 -9.06 20.96
N MET A 192 4.26 -8.16 20.18
CA MET A 192 5.62 -7.70 20.35
C MET A 192 5.65 -6.56 21.35
N ASN A 193 6.60 -6.60 22.29
CA ASN A 193 6.70 -5.64 23.37
C ASN A 193 8.09 -5.00 23.47
N VAL A 194 8.11 -3.71 23.75
CA VAL A 194 9.31 -3.00 24.20
C VAL A 194 8.91 -2.02 25.30
N PHE A 195 9.64 -2.02 26.40
CA PHE A 195 9.32 -1.21 27.57
C PHE A 195 10.38 -0.15 27.78
N ARG A 196 9.96 1.03 28.25
CA ARG A 196 10.86 2.08 28.75
C ARG A 196 11.95 2.47 27.74
N THR A 197 11.54 2.77 26.51
CA THR A 197 12.43 3.16 25.40
C THR A 197 12.06 4.55 24.87
N HIS A 198 12.82 5.07 23.90
CA HIS A 198 12.45 6.26 23.15
C HIS A 198 12.07 5.88 21.72
N ARG A 199 10.89 6.30 21.26
CA ARG A 199 10.44 6.15 19.86
C ARG A 199 9.74 7.42 19.40
N LEU A 200 9.63 7.57 18.09
CA LEU A 200 8.87 8.65 17.46
C LEU A 200 7.38 8.47 17.77
N TYR A 201 6.81 9.48 18.41
CA TYR A 201 5.42 9.48 18.87
C TYR A 201 4.79 10.87 18.70
N ALA A 202 3.50 10.88 18.41
CA ALA A 202 2.65 12.06 18.41
C ALA A 202 1.23 11.66 18.84
N GLU A 203 0.43 12.62 19.25
CA GLU A 203 -1.00 12.40 19.53
C GLU A 203 -1.82 13.67 19.32
N ASP A 204 -3.12 13.50 19.14
CA ASP A 204 -4.12 14.55 19.26
C ASP A 204 -5.24 14.09 20.23
N ASN A 205 -6.39 14.75 20.22
CA ASN A 205 -7.51 14.40 21.11
C ASN A 205 -8.07 12.99 20.85
N ASP A 206 -7.97 12.48 19.63
CA ASP A 206 -8.63 11.23 19.21
C ASP A 206 -7.63 10.09 18.96
N LEU A 207 -6.38 10.41 18.65
CA LEU A 207 -5.40 9.46 18.09
C LEU A 207 -4.07 9.49 18.82
N GLN A 208 -3.47 8.32 18.96
CA GLN A 208 -2.04 8.14 19.22
C GLN A 208 -1.37 7.67 17.92
N VAL A 209 -0.19 8.19 17.62
CA VAL A 209 0.62 7.77 16.47
C VAL A 209 1.99 7.33 16.94
N LEU A 210 2.34 6.08 16.66
CA LEU A 210 3.67 5.52 16.86
C LEU A 210 4.34 5.34 15.50
N SER A 211 5.56 5.84 15.35
CA SER A 211 6.37 5.62 14.15
C SER A 211 7.57 4.73 14.44
N LEU A 212 7.68 3.65 13.67
CA LEU A 212 8.74 2.66 13.73
C LEU A 212 9.61 2.78 12.48
N GLU A 213 10.80 3.36 12.64
CA GLU A 213 11.76 3.53 11.55
C GLU A 213 12.36 2.18 11.12
N TYR A 214 12.59 2.02 9.82
CA TYR A 214 13.44 0.95 9.28
C TYR A 214 14.92 1.38 9.26
N LEU A 215 15.83 0.44 9.00
CA LEU A 215 17.27 0.72 8.86
C LEU A 215 17.53 1.86 7.86
N ASP A 216 16.81 1.84 6.74
CA ASP A 216 16.63 3.02 5.90
C ASP A 216 15.58 3.94 6.54
N SER A 217 16.04 5.01 7.19
CA SER A 217 15.15 5.95 7.88
C SER A 217 14.29 6.80 6.96
N SER A 218 14.45 6.68 5.62
CA SER A 218 13.44 7.19 4.69
C SER A 218 12.18 6.32 4.70
N TYR A 219 12.16 5.16 5.34
CA TYR A 219 10.97 4.36 5.51
C TYR A 219 10.56 4.27 6.98
N ALA A 220 9.26 4.28 7.24
CA ALA A 220 8.70 4.01 8.57
C ALA A 220 7.35 3.32 8.50
N LEU A 221 7.05 2.45 9.47
CA LEU A 221 5.69 1.99 9.73
C LEU A 221 5.07 2.88 10.80
N ASN A 222 4.00 3.58 10.45
CA ASN A 222 3.27 4.47 11.32
C ASN A 222 1.96 3.80 11.73
N ILE A 223 1.79 3.54 13.03
CA ILE A 223 0.57 2.95 13.60
C ILE A 223 -0.28 4.08 14.17
N ILE A 224 -1.49 4.23 13.63
CA ILE A 224 -2.47 5.25 13.99
C ILE A 224 -3.57 4.56 14.81
N LEU A 225 -3.49 4.73 16.13
CA LEU A 225 -4.32 4.05 17.11
C LEU A 225 -5.38 5.02 17.66
N PRO A 226 -6.68 4.77 17.44
CA PRO A 226 -7.73 5.50 18.13
C PRO A 226 -7.57 5.39 19.66
N LYS A 227 -7.79 6.49 20.39
CA LYS A 227 -7.81 6.44 21.87
C LYS A 227 -9.03 5.69 22.40
N SER A 228 -10.14 5.74 21.66
CA SER A 228 -11.34 4.96 21.95
C SER A 228 -11.22 3.56 21.35
N ARG A 229 -11.39 2.53 22.19
CA ARG A 229 -11.22 1.11 21.83
C ARG A 229 -11.99 0.67 20.58
N PHE A 230 -13.17 1.25 20.35
CA PHE A 230 -14.04 0.93 19.21
C PHE A 230 -14.28 2.14 18.30
N GLY A 231 -13.37 3.12 18.36
CA GLY A 231 -13.49 4.40 17.65
C GLY A 231 -13.00 4.37 16.20
N LEU A 232 -12.45 3.25 15.69
CA LEU A 232 -11.80 3.23 14.38
C LEU A 232 -12.74 3.67 13.25
N ASN A 233 -13.99 3.21 13.24
CA ASN A 233 -14.93 3.57 12.18
C ASN A 233 -15.26 5.07 12.15
N GLU A 234 -15.43 5.68 13.32
CA GLU A 234 -15.70 7.11 13.45
C GLU A 234 -14.47 7.93 13.05
N VAL A 235 -13.28 7.51 13.48
CA VAL A 235 -12.02 8.15 13.11
C VAL A 235 -11.80 8.01 11.59
N ARG A 236 -11.99 6.82 11.04
CA ARG A 236 -11.79 6.50 9.62
C ARG A 236 -12.65 7.36 8.70
N SER A 237 -13.88 7.70 9.09
CA SER A 237 -14.75 8.57 8.28
C SER A 237 -14.35 10.04 8.32
N LYS A 238 -13.69 10.47 9.41
CA LYS A 238 -13.25 11.87 9.63
C LYS A 238 -11.79 12.14 9.24
N LEU A 239 -10.95 11.12 9.09
CA LEU A 239 -9.55 11.28 8.72
C LEU A 239 -9.40 11.89 7.32
N THR A 240 -8.42 12.77 7.17
CA THR A 240 -7.99 13.30 5.87
C THR A 240 -6.50 13.07 5.73
N GLY A 241 -6.02 13.04 4.50
CA GLY A 241 -4.59 12.98 4.19
C GLY A 241 -3.85 14.13 4.85
N GLU A 242 -4.41 15.34 4.85
CA GLU A 242 -3.83 16.49 5.54
C GLU A 242 -3.71 16.28 7.05
N ARG A 243 -4.75 15.75 7.71
CA ARG A 243 -4.70 15.47 9.16
C ARG A 243 -3.63 14.43 9.48
N ILE A 244 -3.54 13.37 8.67
CA ILE A 244 -2.51 12.33 8.83
C ILE A 244 -1.11 12.92 8.65
N GLN A 245 -0.87 13.64 7.56
CA GLN A 245 0.42 14.27 7.29
C GLN A 245 0.80 15.29 8.37
N SER A 246 -0.17 16.03 8.91
CA SER A 246 0.03 16.93 10.05
C SER A 246 0.37 16.20 11.35
N LEU A 247 -0.21 15.02 11.60
CA LEU A 247 0.16 14.20 12.75
C LEU A 247 1.56 13.62 12.60
N LEU A 248 1.91 13.13 11.40
CA LEU A 248 3.24 12.61 11.11
C LEU A 248 4.33 13.69 11.25
N SER A 249 4.07 14.94 10.87
CA SER A 249 5.05 16.03 11.03
C SER A 249 5.30 16.45 12.49
N LYS A 250 4.45 16.01 13.43
CA LYS A 250 4.58 16.29 14.87
C LYS A 250 5.30 15.19 15.64
N LEU A 251 5.72 14.11 14.97
CA LEU A 251 6.43 13.00 15.58
C LEU A 251 7.72 13.48 16.25
N LYS A 252 7.92 13.09 17.51
CA LYS A 252 9.14 13.37 18.28
C LYS A 252 9.51 12.19 19.14
N TYR A 253 10.81 12.05 19.44
CA TYR A 253 11.28 11.03 20.37
C TYR A 253 10.65 11.25 21.75
N THR A 254 9.93 10.23 22.23
CA THR A 254 9.17 10.26 23.48
C THR A 254 9.47 9.00 24.28
N TYR A 255 9.59 9.13 25.61
CA TYR A 255 9.77 8.00 26.52
C TYR A 255 8.48 7.17 26.61
N ILE A 256 8.52 5.92 26.16
CA ILE A 256 7.33 5.13 25.83
C ILE A 256 7.51 3.64 26.09
N SER A 257 6.40 2.95 26.37
CA SER A 257 6.26 1.49 26.36
C SER A 257 5.22 1.08 25.32
N ILE A 258 5.58 0.10 24.49
CA ILE A 258 4.88 -0.27 23.26
C ILE A 258 4.47 -1.73 23.32
N THR A 259 3.21 -2.00 22.96
CA THR A 259 2.63 -3.32 22.75
C THR A 259 1.87 -3.30 21.43
N ILE A 260 2.36 -4.02 20.42
CA ILE A 260 1.73 -4.09 19.09
C ILE A 260 1.63 -5.55 18.62
N PRO A 261 0.55 -5.95 17.93
CA PRO A 261 0.40 -7.34 17.50
C PRO A 261 1.38 -7.66 16.36
N LYS A 262 1.82 -8.92 16.29
CA LYS A 262 2.34 -9.45 15.03
C LYS A 262 1.20 -9.49 14.03
N MET A 263 1.46 -9.11 12.79
CA MET A 263 0.42 -9.08 11.77
C MET A 263 0.92 -9.65 10.45
N LYS A 264 0.04 -10.40 9.79
CA LYS A 264 0.19 -10.83 8.41
C LYS A 264 -1.14 -10.58 7.73
N ILE A 265 -1.13 -9.71 6.73
CA ILE A 265 -2.32 -9.30 6.00
C ILE A 265 -2.01 -9.43 4.52
N GLU A 266 -2.85 -10.20 3.84
CA GLU A 266 -2.87 -10.34 2.40
C GLU A 266 -4.24 -9.91 1.90
N THR A 267 -4.29 -9.12 0.84
CA THR A 267 -5.55 -8.54 0.35
C THR A 267 -5.63 -8.60 -1.15
N ASP A 268 -6.66 -9.28 -1.64
CA ASP A 268 -7.18 -9.14 -2.99
C ASP A 268 -8.20 -8.01 -3.04
N PHE A 269 -7.76 -6.85 -3.53
CA PHE A 269 -8.58 -5.66 -3.52
C PHE A 269 -9.38 -5.53 -4.82
N LYS A 270 -10.69 -5.24 -4.67
CA LYS A 270 -11.65 -4.97 -5.76
C LYS A 270 -11.38 -3.59 -6.38
N LEU A 271 -10.25 -3.47 -7.09
CA LEU A 271 -9.71 -2.21 -7.55
C LEU A 271 -10.64 -1.51 -8.55
N LYS A 272 -11.21 -2.27 -9.50
CA LYS A 272 -12.11 -1.70 -10.51
C LYS A 272 -13.30 -1.00 -9.86
N GLU A 273 -13.98 -1.68 -8.94
CA GLU A 273 -15.18 -1.18 -8.30
C GLU A 273 -14.87 0.01 -7.38
N ALA A 274 -13.72 -0.03 -6.71
CA ALA A 274 -13.24 1.10 -5.91
C ALA A 274 -12.94 2.33 -6.78
N LEU A 275 -12.26 2.17 -7.92
CA LEU A 275 -11.94 3.26 -8.84
C LEU A 275 -13.22 3.88 -9.45
N ILE A 276 -14.20 3.06 -9.82
CA ILE A 276 -15.53 3.53 -10.25
C ILE A 276 -16.18 4.37 -9.15
N GLY A 277 -16.17 3.89 -7.90
CA GLY A 277 -16.70 4.62 -6.74
C GLY A 277 -15.98 5.94 -6.45
N MET A 278 -14.73 6.09 -6.92
CA MET A 278 -13.93 7.32 -6.82
C MET A 278 -14.05 8.23 -8.04
N GLY A 279 -14.92 7.90 -9.01
CA GLY A 279 -15.20 8.73 -10.18
C GLY A 279 -14.39 8.39 -11.44
N VAL A 280 -13.52 7.38 -11.37
CA VAL A 280 -12.79 6.86 -12.54
C VAL A 280 -13.64 5.79 -13.22
N THR A 281 -14.52 6.21 -14.10
CA THR A 281 -15.58 5.37 -14.67
C THR A 281 -15.37 5.08 -16.15
N GLU A 282 -14.97 6.08 -16.92
CA GLU A 282 -14.99 6.03 -18.38
C GLU A 282 -14.00 5.00 -18.94
N MET A 283 -12.83 4.84 -18.31
CA MET A 283 -11.85 3.83 -18.71
C MET A 283 -12.38 2.39 -18.65
N PHE A 284 -13.46 2.13 -17.89
CA PHE A 284 -14.11 0.83 -17.78
C PHE A 284 -15.36 0.70 -18.68
N SER A 285 -15.69 1.73 -19.46
CA SER A 285 -16.91 1.83 -20.27
C SER A 285 -16.59 1.80 -21.77
N ASP A 286 -17.62 1.65 -22.61
CA ASP A 286 -17.47 1.73 -24.07
C ASP A 286 -17.10 3.13 -24.58
N ASN A 287 -17.18 4.16 -23.72
CA ASN A 287 -16.76 5.52 -24.04
C ASN A 287 -15.27 5.77 -23.73
N ALA A 288 -14.51 4.75 -23.29
CA ALA A 288 -13.11 4.88 -22.95
C ALA A 288 -12.29 5.41 -24.13
N ASN A 289 -11.60 6.54 -23.92
CA ASN A 289 -10.66 7.08 -24.90
C ASN A 289 -9.23 6.71 -24.53
N LEU A 290 -8.83 5.50 -24.91
CA LEU A 290 -7.48 4.94 -24.76
C LEU A 290 -6.71 4.91 -26.08
N THR A 291 -6.99 5.87 -26.97
CA THR A 291 -6.41 5.94 -28.33
C THR A 291 -4.91 6.25 -28.37
N GLY A 292 -4.32 6.62 -27.23
CA GLY A 292 -2.87 6.68 -27.06
C GLY A 292 -2.24 5.30 -26.87
N ILE A 293 -3.00 4.29 -26.44
CA ILE A 293 -2.53 2.92 -26.21
C ILE A 293 -2.67 2.07 -27.47
N THR A 294 -3.83 2.15 -28.14
CA THR A 294 -4.14 1.45 -29.39
C THR A 294 -5.13 2.28 -30.18
N LYS A 295 -5.02 2.31 -31.52
CA LYS A 295 -5.96 3.07 -32.36
C LYS A 295 -7.28 2.35 -32.57
N GLU A 296 -7.20 1.08 -32.96
CA GLU A 296 -8.32 0.24 -33.34
C GLU A 296 -8.02 -1.23 -32.96
N PRO A 297 -9.04 -2.01 -32.57
CA PRO A 297 -10.40 -1.58 -32.24
C PRO A 297 -10.42 -0.73 -30.95
N PRO A 298 -11.55 -0.07 -30.60
CA PRO A 298 -11.66 0.70 -29.37
C PRO A 298 -11.33 -0.14 -28.13
N LEU A 299 -10.51 0.42 -27.24
CA LEU A 299 -10.06 -0.25 -26.01
C LEU A 299 -10.74 0.35 -24.78
N LYS A 300 -11.24 -0.52 -23.90
CA LYS A 300 -11.58 -0.22 -22.51
C LYS A 300 -10.88 -1.18 -21.57
N VAL A 301 -10.82 -0.88 -20.27
CA VAL A 301 -10.30 -1.78 -19.24
C VAL A 301 -11.41 -2.74 -18.79
N SER A 302 -11.23 -4.04 -18.99
CA SER A 302 -12.23 -5.03 -18.61
C SER A 302 -12.19 -5.27 -17.10
N ARG A 303 -10.97 -5.47 -16.58
CA ARG A 303 -10.71 -5.88 -15.19
C ARG A 303 -9.47 -5.17 -14.65
N ALA A 304 -9.45 -4.96 -13.33
CA ALA A 304 -8.30 -4.42 -12.61
C ALA A 304 -8.12 -5.22 -11.33
N ALA A 305 -6.91 -5.78 -11.15
CA ALA A 305 -6.56 -6.61 -10.00
C ALA A 305 -5.45 -5.93 -9.20
N HIS A 306 -5.64 -5.85 -7.89
CA HIS A 306 -4.66 -5.30 -6.95
C HIS A 306 -4.43 -6.28 -5.81
N ARG A 307 -3.17 -6.70 -5.60
CA ARG A 307 -2.79 -7.52 -4.45
C ARG A 307 -1.64 -6.89 -3.68
N ALA A 308 -1.80 -6.80 -2.37
CA ALA A 308 -0.77 -6.33 -1.46
C ALA A 308 -0.62 -7.30 -0.28
N ILE A 309 0.62 -7.48 0.16
CA ILE A 309 0.97 -8.30 1.32
C ILE A 309 1.83 -7.47 2.26
N ILE A 310 1.48 -7.48 3.54
CA ILE A 310 2.33 -6.94 4.62
C ILE A 310 2.41 -7.96 5.75
N GLU A 311 3.62 -8.23 6.21
CA GLU A 311 3.90 -9.10 7.35
C GLU A 311 4.89 -8.38 8.27
N VAL A 312 4.47 -8.14 9.51
CA VAL A 312 5.21 -7.38 10.52
C VAL A 312 5.51 -8.28 11.72
N ASP A 313 6.79 -8.36 12.03
CA ASP A 313 7.36 -9.17 13.08
C ASP A 313 8.47 -8.41 13.82
N GLU A 314 9.25 -9.13 14.64
CA GLU A 314 10.24 -8.54 15.53
C GLU A 314 11.46 -7.99 14.79
N ASP A 315 11.72 -8.52 13.59
CA ASP A 315 12.88 -8.21 12.77
C ASP A 315 12.59 -7.06 11.80
N GLY A 316 11.35 -6.93 11.33
CA GLY A 316 10.97 -5.90 10.36
C GLY A 316 9.57 -6.05 9.76
N THR A 317 9.46 -5.59 8.52
CA THR A 317 8.45 -6.06 7.58
C THR A 317 9.11 -7.10 6.69
N THR A 318 8.69 -8.36 6.81
CA THR A 318 9.26 -9.60 6.23
C THR A 318 10.79 -9.60 5.98
N ALA A 319 11.59 -9.51 7.05
CA ALA A 319 13.03 -9.75 7.04
C ALA A 319 13.36 -11.09 7.73
N ALA A 320 14.34 -11.84 7.23
CA ALA A 320 14.83 -13.05 7.90
C ALA A 320 16.36 -13.09 7.91
N ALA A 321 16.96 -12.78 9.06
CA ALA A 321 18.19 -13.35 9.61
C ALA A 321 18.42 -12.76 11.00
N ALA A 322 18.64 -13.64 11.97
CA ALA A 322 18.83 -13.30 13.37
C ALA A 322 20.27 -12.89 13.68
N THR A 323 20.43 -11.75 14.35
CA THR A 323 21.54 -11.55 15.28
C THR A 323 21.02 -10.73 16.44
N VAL A 324 20.85 -11.37 17.58
CA VAL A 324 20.32 -10.77 18.80
C VAL A 324 21.49 -10.14 19.56
N PHE A 325 21.53 -8.81 19.64
CA PHE A 325 22.36 -8.12 20.63
C PHE A 325 21.51 -7.81 21.86
N THR A 326 21.75 -8.53 22.95
CA THR A 326 21.21 -8.18 24.27
C THR A 326 22.10 -7.13 24.92
N LEU A 327 21.65 -5.87 24.92
CA LEU A 327 22.20 -4.86 25.82
C LEU A 327 21.49 -4.99 27.17
N ARG A 328 22.24 -5.37 28.21
CA ARG A 328 21.83 -5.18 29.60
C ARG A 328 22.11 -3.73 29.97
N ALA A 329 21.08 -2.95 30.28
CA ALA A 329 21.26 -1.63 30.89
C ALA A 329 21.27 -1.78 32.42
N THR A 330 22.29 -1.20 33.04
CA THR A 330 22.49 -1.10 34.49
C THR A 330 21.99 0.23 35.05
N SER A 331 21.23 0.14 36.15
CA SER A 331 20.88 1.17 37.15
C SER A 331 19.95 2.33 36.75
N ALA A 332 19.20 2.80 37.75
CA ALA A 332 18.03 3.67 37.68
C ALA A 332 18.35 5.14 38.01
N LEU A 333 17.67 6.08 37.34
CA LEU A 333 16.76 7.09 37.94
C LEU A 333 16.25 8.07 36.85
N ILE A 334 14.98 7.97 36.44
CA ILE A 334 14.04 9.08 36.20
C ILE A 334 12.62 8.57 36.56
N ARG A 335 11.86 9.43 37.23
CA ARG A 335 10.56 9.25 37.90
C ARG A 335 9.32 9.35 36.99
N GLU A 336 9.50 9.40 35.68
CA GLU A 336 8.39 9.63 34.75
C GLU A 336 7.81 8.30 34.27
N GLU A 337 6.49 8.15 34.43
CA GLU A 337 5.76 7.02 33.84
C GLU A 337 5.82 7.13 32.30
N PRO A 338 6.31 6.09 31.59
CA PRO A 338 6.39 6.15 30.13
C PRO A 338 4.98 6.26 29.54
N VAL A 339 4.87 6.99 28.43
CA VAL A 339 3.65 6.95 27.60
C VAL A 339 3.34 5.49 27.25
N LYS A 340 2.07 5.11 27.31
CA LYS A 340 1.62 3.76 26.98
C LYS A 340 1.02 3.77 25.58
N PHE A 341 1.62 3.01 24.67
CA PHE A 341 1.06 2.73 23.35
C PHE A 341 0.72 1.24 23.27
N LYS A 342 -0.57 0.92 23.35
CA LYS A 342 -1.05 -0.47 23.38
C LYS A 342 -2.10 -0.68 22.29
N ALA A 343 -1.67 -1.20 21.14
CA ALA A 343 -2.52 -1.48 20.00
C ALA A 343 -3.27 -2.82 20.19
N ASN A 344 -4.16 -2.87 21.19
CA ASN A 344 -4.95 -4.07 21.51
C ASN A 344 -6.40 -4.02 21.01
N HIS A 345 -6.67 -3.14 20.05
CA HIS A 345 -7.98 -2.94 19.44
C HIS A 345 -7.76 -2.30 18.05
N PRO A 346 -8.79 -2.25 17.18
CA PRO A 346 -8.62 -1.86 15.79
C PRO A 346 -7.84 -0.56 15.58
N PHE A 347 -6.89 -0.62 14.66
CA PHE A 347 -6.04 0.53 14.30
C PHE A 347 -5.79 0.58 12.80
N MET A 348 -5.38 1.74 12.32
CA MET A 348 -4.84 1.92 10.98
C MET A 348 -3.32 1.95 11.01
N PHE A 349 -2.70 1.59 9.89
CA PHE A 349 -1.26 1.74 9.73
C PHE A 349 -0.92 2.29 8.34
N ILE A 350 0.21 2.97 8.25
CA ILE A 350 0.75 3.54 7.02
C ILE A 350 2.25 3.26 6.99
N LEU A 351 2.69 2.50 5.99
CA LEU A 351 4.11 2.39 5.69
C LEU A 351 4.46 3.52 4.73
N THR A 352 5.30 4.45 5.16
CA THR A 352 5.71 5.58 4.34
C THR A 352 7.10 5.37 3.76
N LYS A 353 7.29 5.91 2.55
CA LYS A 353 8.60 6.35 2.06
C LYS A 353 8.61 7.87 2.15
N ASP A 354 9.46 8.45 2.97
CA ASP A 354 9.46 9.85 3.35
C ASP A 354 8.06 10.22 3.85
N SER A 355 7.28 10.98 3.07
CA SER A 355 5.87 11.29 3.36
C SER A 355 4.86 10.49 2.52
N ASN A 356 5.33 9.74 1.51
CA ASN A 356 4.49 9.01 0.56
C ASN A 356 3.96 7.70 1.16
N PRO A 357 2.64 7.42 1.12
CA PRO A 357 2.06 6.22 1.71
C PRO A 357 2.24 4.99 0.80
N LEU A 358 3.37 4.30 0.94
CA LEU A 358 3.66 3.09 0.16
C LEU A 358 2.64 1.98 0.45
N PHE A 359 2.29 1.76 1.72
CA PHE A 359 1.17 0.90 2.10
C PHE A 359 0.26 1.62 3.07
N MET A 360 -1.04 1.32 2.99
CA MET A 360 -2.03 1.72 3.97
C MET A 360 -2.91 0.51 4.31
N GLY A 361 -3.32 0.40 5.56
CA GLY A 361 -4.16 -0.70 5.98
C GLY A 361 -4.86 -0.45 7.30
N GLN A 362 -5.70 -1.41 7.65
CA GLN A 362 -6.34 -1.51 8.95
C GLN A 362 -6.16 -2.93 9.48
N PHE A 363 -5.99 -3.04 10.79
CA PHE A 363 -5.94 -4.30 11.51
C PHE A 363 -7.11 -4.37 12.47
N MET A 364 -7.91 -5.44 12.34
CA MET A 364 -9.20 -5.63 13.00
C MET A 364 -9.20 -6.81 13.97
#